data_AF-A0A166UN31-F1
#
_entry.id   AF-A0A166UN31-F1
#
_cell.length_a   1.000
_cell.length_b   1.000
_cell.length_c   1.000
_cell.angle_alpha   90.00
_cell.angle_beta   90.00
_cell.angle_gamma   90.00
#
_symmetry.space_group_name_H-M   'P 1'
#
loop_
_entity.id
_entity.type
_entity.pdbx_description
1 polymer ?
#
loop_
_entity_poly.entity_id
_entity_poly.type
_entity_poly.pdbx_seq_one_letter_code
_entity_poly.pdbx_strand_id
1 'polypeptide(L)'
;MPKVSKRASKKGGDGKEKKRGPKRGLSAYMFFANEQRENVRAENPNITFGQVGKVLGERWKALNDKQRAPYEAKAAADKKRYEDEKAAFQAEDDSS
;
A
#
# COMPACT_ATOMS: atom_id res chain seq x y z
N MET A 1 -28.08 7.53 14.97
CA MET A 1 -26.84 6.82 14.57
C MET A 1 -26.84 6.65 13.06
N PRO A 2 -25.84 7.19 12.37
CA PRO A 2 -25.00 6.30 11.57
C PRO A 2 -23.52 6.50 11.88
N LYS A 3 -22.83 5.42 12.25
CA LYS A 3 -21.38 5.42 12.47
C LYS A 3 -20.67 5.31 11.13
N VAL A 4 -20.39 6.43 10.47
CA VAL A 4 -19.37 6.47 9.42
C VAL A 4 -18.01 6.53 10.11
N SER A 5 -17.40 5.36 10.23
CA SER A 5 -16.10 5.18 10.83
C SER A 5 -15.03 5.94 10.05
N LYS A 6 -14.32 6.78 10.79
CA LYS A 6 -13.11 7.54 10.44
C LYS A 6 -12.15 6.71 9.56
N ARG A 7 -11.98 7.07 8.30
CA ARG A 7 -10.76 6.78 7.52
C ARG A 7 -10.17 8.08 7.00
N ALA A 8 -9.52 8.78 7.93
CA ALA A 8 -8.47 9.72 7.57
C ALA A 8 -7.34 8.91 6.90
N SER A 9 -7.04 9.21 5.65
CA SER A 9 -5.73 8.90 5.07
C SER A 9 -5.19 10.15 4.39
N LYS A 10 -4.77 11.09 5.25
CA LYS A 10 -3.91 12.21 4.89
C LYS A 10 -2.49 11.67 4.69
N LYS A 11 -1.99 11.68 3.44
CA LYS A 11 -0.61 12.08 3.05
C LYS A 11 -0.32 11.67 1.60
N GLY A 12 -0.67 12.55 0.68
CA GLY A 12 0.19 12.89 -0.46
C GLY A 12 0.74 14.28 -0.16
N GLY A 13 2.06 14.43 -0.15
CA GLY A 13 2.72 15.67 0.26
C GLY A 13 4.17 15.41 0.64
N ASP A 14 5.01 15.26 -0.38
CA ASP A 14 6.46 15.45 -0.33
C ASP A 14 6.77 16.78 0.36
N GLY A 15 7.32 16.69 1.56
CA GLY A 15 7.73 17.81 2.37
C GLY A 15 8.79 17.30 3.34
N LYS A 16 10.04 17.38 2.89
CA LYS A 16 11.30 17.36 3.63
C LYS A 16 11.14 17.10 5.14
N GLU A 17 11.60 15.93 5.61
CA GLU A 17 12.53 15.75 6.75
C GLU A 17 12.67 14.26 7.09
N LYS A 18 13.92 13.77 7.13
CA LYS A 18 14.38 12.50 7.74
C LYS A 18 13.71 11.20 7.25
N LYS A 19 14.22 10.67 6.13
CA LYS A 19 14.13 9.22 5.80
C LYS A 19 14.93 8.40 6.83
N ARG A 20 14.45 8.31 8.07
CA ARG A 20 15.10 7.47 9.08
C ARG A 20 14.42 6.10 9.20
N GLY A 21 13.17 5.94 8.78
CA GLY A 21 12.49 4.65 8.87
C GLY A 21 12.80 3.66 7.74
N PRO A 22 12.72 2.35 8.01
CA PRO A 22 12.86 1.30 7.01
C PRO A 22 11.81 1.46 5.91
N LYS A 23 12.18 1.07 4.69
CA LYS A 23 11.31 1.18 3.52
C LYS A 23 10.07 0.31 3.75
N ARG A 24 8.88 0.93 3.67
CA ARG A 24 7.58 0.27 3.86
C ARG A 24 7.50 -1.04 3.09
N GLY A 25 7.28 -2.15 3.79
CA GLY A 25 6.99 -3.45 3.18
C GLY A 25 5.77 -3.35 2.27
N LEU A 26 5.84 -4.03 1.13
CA LEU A 26 4.78 -3.99 0.12
C LEU A 26 3.61 -4.87 0.60
N SER A 27 2.41 -4.28 0.73
CA SER A 27 1.20 -5.05 1.04
C SER A 27 0.68 -5.81 -0.18
N ALA A 28 -0.27 -6.74 0.04
CA ALA A 28 -0.86 -7.55 -1.03
C ALA A 28 -1.49 -6.66 -2.10
N TYR A 29 -2.14 -5.59 -1.64
CA TYR A 29 -2.67 -4.54 -2.47
C TYR A 29 -1.57 -3.80 -3.24
N MET A 30 -0.39 -3.53 -2.66
CA MET A 30 0.69 -2.86 -3.39
C MET A 30 1.31 -3.74 -4.49
N PHE A 31 1.46 -5.05 -4.26
CA PHE A 31 1.90 -5.97 -5.31
C PHE A 31 0.90 -5.99 -6.47
N PHE A 32 -0.38 -6.18 -6.16
CA PHE A 32 -1.45 -6.11 -7.15
C PHE A 32 -1.52 -4.75 -7.84
N ALA A 33 -1.47 -3.66 -7.08
CA ALA A 33 -1.56 -2.30 -7.58
C ALA A 33 -0.38 -1.94 -8.48
N ASN A 34 0.84 -2.40 -8.21
CA ASN A 34 1.98 -2.14 -9.09
C ASN A 34 1.81 -2.82 -10.45
N GLU A 35 1.47 -4.11 -10.44
CA GLU A 35 1.28 -4.93 -11.64
C GLU A 35 0.09 -4.41 -12.47
N GLN A 36 -1.03 -4.13 -11.82
CA GLN A 36 -2.21 -3.60 -12.49
C GLN A 36 -2.09 -2.11 -12.82
N ARG A 37 -1.27 -1.32 -12.11
CA ARG A 37 -1.02 0.08 -12.48
C ARG A 37 -0.32 0.15 -13.82
N GLU A 38 0.65 -0.72 -14.08
CA GLU A 38 1.25 -0.83 -15.41
C GLU A 38 0.22 -1.26 -16.44
N ASN A 39 -0.58 -2.29 -16.17
CA ASN A 39 -1.63 -2.73 -17.09
C ASN A 39 -2.64 -1.61 -17.40
N VAL A 40 -3.21 -0.95 -16.39
CA VAL A 40 -4.19 0.11 -16.57
C VAL A 40 -3.60 1.30 -17.32
N ARG A 41 -2.32 1.62 -17.08
CA ARG A 41 -1.62 2.71 -17.76
C ARG A 41 -1.22 2.33 -19.19
N ALA A 42 -0.97 1.05 -19.47
CA ALA A 42 -0.74 0.54 -20.81
C ALA A 42 -2.05 0.50 -21.62
N GLU A 43 -3.15 0.04 -21.02
CA GLU A 43 -4.49 0.06 -21.61
C GLU A 43 -5.00 1.49 -21.81
N ASN A 44 -4.67 2.39 -20.88
CA ASN A 44 -5.14 3.78 -20.88
C ASN A 44 -3.96 4.73 -20.62
N PRO A 45 -3.15 5.08 -21.63
CA PRO A 45 -2.00 5.97 -21.44
C PRO A 45 -2.37 7.39 -20.97
N ASN A 46 -3.63 7.81 -21.18
CA ASN A 46 -4.16 9.12 -20.78
C ASN A 46 -4.80 9.15 -19.39
N ILE A 47 -4.84 8.04 -18.65
CA ILE A 47 -5.46 8.00 -17.32
C ILE A 47 -4.57 8.64 -16.26
N THR A 48 -5.17 9.41 -15.36
CA THR A 48 -4.41 10.04 -14.26
C THR A 48 -4.13 9.05 -13.12
N PHE A 49 -3.04 9.25 -12.38
CA PHE A 49 -2.69 8.39 -11.24
C PHE A 49 -3.84 8.27 -10.20
N GLY A 50 -4.61 9.34 -10.00
CA GLY A 50 -5.78 9.32 -9.11
C GLY A 50 -6.90 8.39 -9.61
N GLN A 51 -7.13 8.36 -10.93
CA GLN A 51 -8.09 7.44 -11.54
C GLN A 51 -7.60 5.99 -11.53
N VAL A 52 -6.30 5.76 -11.78
CA VAL A 52 -5.69 4.43 -11.66
C VAL A 52 -5.92 3.88 -10.25
N GLY A 53 -5.64 4.67 -9.22
CA GLY A 53 -5.88 4.25 -7.83
C GLY A 53 -7.33 3.85 -7.55
N LYS A 54 -8.31 4.54 -8.14
CA LYS A 54 -9.73 4.16 -8.03
C LYS A 54 -10.02 2.83 -8.71
N VAL A 55 -9.61 2.67 -9.97
CA VAL A 55 -9.80 1.43 -10.75
C VAL A 55 -9.13 0.24 -10.06
N LEU A 56 -7.92 0.42 -9.54
CA LEU A 56 -7.20 -0.60 -8.79
C LEU A 56 -7.89 -0.98 -7.49
N GLY A 57 -8.42 0.00 -6.76
CA GLY A 57 -9.19 -0.24 -5.53
C GLY A 57 -10.47 -1.04 -5.80
N GLU A 58 -11.17 -0.73 -6.89
CA GLU A 58 -12.36 -1.46 -7.33
C GLU A 58 -12.01 -2.88 -7.80
N ARG A 59 -10.99 -3.03 -8.67
CA ARG A 59 -10.51 -4.35 -9.10
C ARG A 59 -10.08 -5.20 -7.91
N TRP A 60 -9.35 -4.64 -6.94
CA TRP A 60 -8.93 -5.35 -5.74
C TRP A 60 -10.11 -5.83 -4.88
N LYS A 61 -11.14 -5.00 -4.71
CA LYS A 61 -12.38 -5.41 -4.02
C LYS A 61 -13.18 -6.45 -4.80
N ALA A 62 -13.11 -6.40 -6.12
CA ALA A 62 -13.73 -7.38 -7.00
C ALA A 62 -12.96 -8.71 -7.07
N LEU A 63 -11.67 -8.73 -6.72
CA LEU A 63 -10.90 -9.97 -6.62
C LEU A 63 -11.42 -10.85 -5.48
N ASN A 64 -11.59 -12.13 -5.78
CA ASN A 64 -11.88 -13.16 -4.78
C ASN A 64 -10.67 -13.45 -3.91
N ASP A 65 -10.90 -13.95 -2.69
CA ASP A 65 -9.84 -14.31 -1.74
C ASP A 65 -8.88 -15.34 -2.32
N LYS A 66 -9.32 -16.20 -3.26
CA LYS A 66 -8.43 -17.12 -3.99
C LYS A 66 -7.41 -16.41 -4.87
N GLN A 67 -7.80 -15.29 -5.50
CA GLN A 67 -6.89 -14.49 -6.33
C GLN A 67 -6.02 -13.58 -5.47
N ARG A 68 -6.54 -13.12 -4.32
CA ARG A 68 -5.77 -12.33 -3.35
C ARG A 68 -4.78 -13.19 -2.56
N ALA A 69 -5.08 -14.46 -2.30
CA ALA A 69 -4.26 -15.39 -1.52
C ALA A 69 -2.77 -15.43 -1.93
N PRO A 70 -2.39 -15.59 -3.22
CA PRO A 70 -0.97 -15.55 -3.60
C PRO A 70 -0.33 -14.19 -3.35
N TYR A 71 -1.05 -13.08 -3.54
CA TYR A 71 -0.54 -11.73 -3.24
C TYR A 71 -0.45 -11.49 -1.73
N GLU A 72 -1.41 -12.00 -0.95
CA GLU A 72 -1.40 -11.93 0.52
C GLU A 72 -0.29 -12.77 1.13
N ALA A 73 -0.01 -13.96 0.59
CA ALA A 73 1.13 -14.76 1.02
C ALA A 73 2.47 -14.05 0.77
N LYS A 74 2.67 -13.51 -0.44
CA LYS A 74 3.85 -12.71 -0.80
C LYS A 74 3.99 -11.47 0.09
N ALA A 75 2.88 -10.78 0.32
CA ALA A 75 2.85 -9.60 1.16
C ALA A 75 3.02 -9.90 2.64
N ALA A 76 2.52 -11.03 3.14
CA ALA A 76 2.72 -11.43 4.54
C ALA A 76 4.21 -11.69 4.81
N ALA A 77 4.91 -12.32 3.87
CA ALA A 77 6.35 -12.50 3.94
C ALA A 77 7.11 -11.16 3.96
N ASP A 78 6.81 -10.24 3.04
CA ASP A 78 7.47 -8.93 2.96
C ASP A 78 7.08 -8.00 4.13
N LYS A 79 5.82 -8.07 4.57
CA LYS A 79 5.30 -7.37 5.75
C LYS A 79 6.03 -7.82 7.01
N LYS A 80 6.30 -9.12 7.17
CA LYS A 80 7.04 -9.63 8.32
C LYS A 80 8.46 -9.05 8.38
N ARG A 81 9.17 -8.99 7.24
CA ARG A 81 10.49 -8.32 7.16
C ARG A 81 10.38 -6.85 7.59
N TYR A 82 9.41 -6.14 7.03
CA TYR A 82 9.21 -4.73 7.35
C TYR A 82 8.78 -4.48 8.80
N GLU A 83 7.93 -5.33 9.39
CA GLU A 83 7.50 -5.18 10.77
C GLU A 83 8.68 -5.37 11.74
N ASP A 84 9.60 -6.30 11.43
CA ASP A 84 10.83 -6.52 12.20
C ASP A 84 11.77 -5.30 12.12
N GLU A 85 12.08 -4.84 10.90
CA GLU A 85 12.89 -3.63 10.70
C GLU A 85 12.24 -2.39 11.32
N LYS A 86 10.91 -2.26 11.19
CA LYS A 86 10.15 -1.12 11.73
C LYS A 86 10.13 -1.15 13.25
N ALA A 87 9.99 -2.32 13.89
CA ALA A 87 10.03 -2.44 15.33
C ALA A 87 11.40 -2.01 15.88
N ALA A 88 12.48 -2.45 15.25
CA ALA A 88 13.84 -2.02 15.58
C ALA A 88 14.00 -0.50 15.42
N PHE A 89 13.52 0.07 14.32
CA PHE A 89 13.62 1.51 14.09
C PHE A 89 12.74 2.35 15.03
N GLN A 90 11.52 1.88 15.36
CA GLN A 90 10.60 2.58 16.24
C GLN A 90 11.10 2.58 17.70
N ALA A 91 11.79 1.52 18.14
CA ALA A 91 12.43 1.48 19.46
C ALA A 91 13.60 2.47 19.58
N GLU A 92 14.40 2.63 18.51
CA GLU A 92 15.51 3.58 18.46
C GLU A 92 15.04 5.05 18.38
N ASP A 93 13.91 5.32 17.72
CA ASP A 93 13.33 6.67 17.59
C ASP A 93 12.60 7.15 18.87
N ASP A 94 12.01 6.23 19.65
CA ASP A 94 11.30 6.54 20.92
C ASP A 94 12.27 6.82 22.09
N SER A 95 13.54 6.44 21.95
CA SER A 95 14.58 6.61 22.99
C SER A 95 15.47 7.86 22.79
N SER A 96 15.13 8.76 21.85
CA SER A 96 15.89 9.99 21.56
C SER A 96 15.17 11.30 21.87
#